data_AF-M5D4L7-F1
#
_entry.id   AF-M5D4L7-F1
#
_cell.length_a   1.000
_cell.length_b   1.000
_cell.length_c   1.000
_cell.angle_alpha   90.00
_cell.angle_beta   90.00
_cell.angle_gamma   90.00
#
_symmetry.space_group_name_H-M   'P 1'
#
loop_
_entity.id
_entity.type
_entity.pdbx_description
1 polymer ?
#
loop_
_entity_poly.entity_id
_entity_poly.type
_entity_poly.pdbx_seq_one_letter_code
_entity_poly.pdbx_strand_id
1 'polypeptide(L)'
;MQFGLFAVVVVFLSLMDYTGSNKVMRGRRQRRISTEVTPVCAKGCDLCSEYNGCLKCSPKLFILLERNDIRQIGICLPSCPMGYFGVRNPEMNKCIKCKIENCEACLSRNFCTKCKEGLYLHKGRCYSSCPEGFAAANGTI
;
A
#
# COMPACT_ATOMS: atom_id res chain seq x y z
N MET A 1 23.51 64.23 -25.34
CA MET A 1 23.71 63.00 -26.13
C MET A 1 24.48 61.96 -25.30
N GLN A 2 23.92 61.44 -24.20
CA GLN A 2 24.68 60.49 -23.37
C GLN A 2 23.83 59.65 -22.41
N PHE A 3 22.63 59.22 -22.80
CA PHE A 3 21.80 58.31 -21.98
C PHE A 3 21.30 57.07 -22.75
N GLY A 4 21.60 56.95 -24.04
CA GLY A 4 21.31 55.74 -24.83
C GLY A 4 22.41 54.66 -24.79
N LEU A 5 23.63 55.01 -24.38
CA LEU A 5 24.78 54.10 -24.40
C LEU A 5 24.80 53.09 -23.24
N PHE A 6 24.17 53.39 -22.10
CA PHE A 6 24.17 52.48 -20.94
C PHE A 6 23.13 51.35 -21.04
N ALA A 7 22.01 51.55 -21.75
CA ALA A 7 21.00 50.51 -21.92
C ALA A 7 21.46 49.40 -22.89
N VAL A 8 22.33 49.74 -23.84
CA VAL A 8 22.84 48.81 -24.86
C VAL A 8 23.87 47.85 -24.27
N VAL A 9 24.68 48.28 -23.29
CA VAL A 9 25.73 47.44 -22.67
C VAL A 9 25.17 46.29 -21.82
N VAL A 10 24.02 46.47 -21.17
CA VAL A 10 23.42 45.42 -20.31
C VAL A 10 22.79 44.28 -21.14
N VAL A 11 22.25 44.60 -22.32
CA VAL A 11 21.70 43.59 -23.24
C VAL A 11 22.81 42.77 -23.90
N PHE A 12 23.99 43.35 -24.14
CA PHE A 12 25.13 42.61 -24.72
C PHE A 12 25.83 41.66 -23.75
N LEU A 13 25.82 41.92 -22.43
CA LEU A 13 26.40 41.00 -21.45
C LEU A 13 25.50 39.80 -21.12
N SER A 14 24.21 39.85 -21.45
CA SER A 14 23.27 38.74 -21.21
C SER A 14 23.09 37.80 -22.41
N LEU A 15 23.81 38.04 -23.52
CA LEU A 15 23.81 37.16 -24.71
C LEU A 15 25.16 36.44 -24.96
N MET A 16 26.18 36.65 -24.12
CA MET A 16 27.49 36.00 -24.24
C MET A 16 27.64 34.69 -23.45
N ASP A 17 26.63 34.25 -22.69
CA ASP A 17 26.64 32.95 -21.97
C ASP A 17 25.80 31.85 -22.65
N TYR A 18 25.29 32.09 -23.85
CA TYR A 18 24.43 31.13 -24.55
C TYR A 18 24.94 30.86 -25.96
N THR A 19 26.06 30.14 -26.08
CA THR A 19 26.39 29.22 -27.21
C THR A 19 27.82 28.68 -27.07
N GLY A 20 28.02 27.78 -26.10
CA GLY A 20 29.18 26.89 -26.06
C GLY A 20 29.13 25.90 -27.24
N SER A 21 30.02 26.12 -28.21
CA SER A 21 30.14 25.39 -29.46
C SER A 21 30.82 24.02 -29.30
N ASN A 22 30.32 23.04 -30.06
CA ASN A 22 31.05 21.94 -30.70
C ASN A 22 31.91 20.99 -29.85
N LYS A 23 31.56 19.69 -29.88
CA LYS A 23 32.35 18.66 -30.57
C LYS A 23 31.71 17.28 -30.37
N VAL A 24 31.34 16.65 -31.49
CA VAL A 24 31.12 15.21 -31.61
C VAL A 24 32.43 14.52 -31.21
N MET A 25 32.52 14.08 -29.96
CA MET A 25 33.54 13.16 -29.50
C MET A 25 32.95 11.75 -29.57
N ARG A 26 33.59 10.93 -30.40
CA ARG A 26 33.43 9.48 -30.55
C ARG A 26 33.86 8.81 -29.23
N GLY A 27 33.11 9.02 -28.17
CA GLY A 27 33.26 8.30 -26.91
C GLY A 27 32.57 6.95 -27.06
N ARG A 28 33.32 5.86 -26.92
CA ARG A 28 32.75 4.54 -26.62
C ARG A 28 31.81 4.72 -25.42
N ARG A 29 30.51 4.88 -25.65
CA ARG A 29 29.49 4.60 -24.63
C ARG A 29 29.63 3.12 -24.37
N GLN A 30 30.43 2.80 -23.37
CA GLN A 30 30.40 1.50 -22.75
C GLN A 30 28.93 1.28 -22.41
N ARG A 31 28.28 0.39 -23.17
CA ARG A 31 27.04 -0.25 -22.73
C ARG A 31 27.43 -0.90 -21.42
N ARG A 32 27.28 -0.20 -20.31
CA ARG A 32 26.93 -0.89 -19.08
C ARG A 32 25.58 -1.49 -19.44
N ILE A 33 25.63 -2.76 -19.84
CA ILE A 33 24.50 -3.66 -19.70
C ILE A 33 24.16 -3.50 -18.23
N SER A 34 23.16 -2.67 -17.95
CA SER A 34 22.52 -2.72 -16.65
C SER A 34 21.93 -4.13 -16.65
N THR A 35 22.59 -5.06 -15.99
CA THR A 35 21.93 -6.26 -15.47
C THR A 35 20.97 -5.79 -14.37
N GLU A 36 20.03 -4.92 -14.73
CA GLU A 36 18.83 -4.65 -13.96
C GLU A 36 18.00 -5.90 -14.12
N VAL A 37 18.25 -6.85 -13.22
CA VAL A 37 17.27 -7.87 -12.89
C VAL A 37 16.06 -7.08 -12.43
N THR A 38 15.08 -6.91 -13.31
CA THR A 38 13.81 -6.29 -12.97
C THR A 38 13.28 -7.08 -11.77
N PRO A 39 12.96 -6.45 -10.63
CA PRO A 39 12.45 -7.19 -9.49
C PRO A 39 11.20 -7.94 -9.94
N VAL A 40 11.32 -9.26 -10.05
CA VAL A 40 10.19 -10.09 -10.44
C VAL A 40 9.28 -10.15 -9.24
N CYS A 41 8.13 -9.48 -9.33
CA CYS A 41 7.15 -9.49 -8.27
C CYS A 41 6.66 -10.91 -8.02
N ALA A 42 6.30 -11.19 -6.76
CA ALA A 42 5.66 -12.45 -6.41
C ALA A 42 4.37 -12.65 -7.22
N LYS A 43 4.00 -13.90 -7.47
CA LYS A 43 2.78 -14.25 -8.20
C LYS A 43 1.56 -13.56 -7.58
N GLY A 44 0.76 -12.90 -8.41
CA GLY A 44 -0.42 -12.15 -7.96
C GLY A 44 -0.14 -10.72 -7.51
N CYS A 45 1.07 -10.22 -7.72
CA CYS A 45 1.45 -8.83 -7.50
C CYS A 45 1.82 -8.15 -8.82
N ASP A 46 1.10 -7.08 -9.17
CA ASP A 46 1.29 -6.31 -10.41
C ASP A 46 2.38 -5.24 -10.26
N LEU A 47 2.58 -4.73 -9.03
CA LEU A 47 3.58 -3.72 -8.70
C LEU A 47 4.16 -4.00 -7.32
N CYS A 48 5.49 -4.10 -7.21
CA CYS A 48 6.19 -4.37 -5.96
C CYS A 48 7.40 -3.46 -5.77
N SER A 49 7.89 -3.40 -4.53
CA SER A 49 9.20 -2.84 -4.19
C SER A 49 9.95 -3.79 -3.25
N GLU A 50 11.27 -3.65 -3.21
CA GLU A 50 12.15 -4.48 -2.38
C GLU A 50 11.81 -4.37 -0.87
N TYR A 51 11.42 -3.17 -0.42
CA TYR A 51 11.22 -2.89 1.01
C TYR A 51 9.77 -2.99 1.48
N ASN A 52 8.80 -2.65 0.62
CA ASN A 52 7.39 -2.60 0.99
C ASN A 52 6.63 -3.84 0.48
N GLY A 53 7.30 -4.78 -0.18
CA GLY A 53 6.65 -5.93 -0.81
C GLY A 53 5.71 -5.50 -1.93
N CYS A 54 4.52 -6.07 -1.97
CA CYS A 54 3.55 -5.74 -3.00
C CYS A 54 2.86 -4.38 -2.73
N LEU A 55 2.86 -3.52 -3.76
CA LEU A 55 2.17 -2.24 -3.76
C LEU A 55 0.79 -2.34 -4.42
N LYS A 56 0.64 -3.21 -5.43
CA LYS A 56 -0.64 -3.45 -6.12
C LYS A 56 -0.81 -4.94 -6.44
N CYS A 57 -1.86 -5.54 -5.87
CA CYS A 57 -2.23 -6.92 -6.18
C CYS A 57 -2.99 -7.01 -7.50
N SER A 58 -2.88 -8.18 -8.15
CA SER A 58 -3.72 -8.52 -9.30
C SER A 58 -5.21 -8.47 -8.94
N PRO A 59 -6.11 -8.29 -9.92
CA PRO A 59 -7.54 -8.25 -9.68
C PRO A 59 -8.05 -9.45 -8.87
N LYS A 60 -9.11 -9.24 -8.09
CA LYS A 60 -9.76 -10.21 -7.17
C LYS A 60 -9.01 -10.54 -5.88
N LEU A 61 -7.68 -10.42 -5.85
CA LEU A 61 -6.88 -10.62 -4.63
C LEU A 61 -7.05 -9.44 -3.66
N PHE A 62 -6.74 -9.70 -2.39
CA PHE A 62 -6.72 -8.73 -1.30
C PHE A 62 -5.27 -8.44 -0.90
N ILE A 63 -4.94 -7.17 -0.68
CA ILE A 63 -3.68 -6.81 -0.03
C ILE A 63 -3.84 -6.92 1.50
N LEU A 64 -2.88 -7.58 2.15
CA LEU A 64 -2.66 -7.57 3.58
C LEU A 64 -1.37 -6.79 3.85
N LEU A 65 -1.41 -5.86 4.80
CA LEU A 65 -0.21 -5.17 5.27
C LEU A 65 0.28 -5.85 6.55
N GLU A 66 1.34 -6.65 6.43
CA GLU A 66 1.99 -7.30 7.57
C GLU A 66 3.02 -6.34 8.18
N ARG A 67 2.97 -6.17 9.51
CA ARG A 67 3.91 -5.32 10.24
C ARG A 67 4.93 -6.21 10.94
N ASN A 68 6.19 -6.05 10.56
CA ASN A 68 7.34 -6.66 11.21
C ASN A 68 8.22 -5.51 11.75
N ASP A 69 8.08 -5.23 13.04
CA ASP A 69 8.67 -4.08 13.74
C ASP A 69 8.31 -2.72 13.09
N ILE A 70 9.31 -2.09 12.47
CA ILE A 70 9.20 -0.78 11.81
C ILE A 70 8.74 -0.94 10.35
N ARG A 71 8.90 -2.14 9.78
CA ARG A 71 8.59 -2.41 8.38
C ARG A 71 7.13 -2.80 8.21
N GLN A 72 6.56 -2.38 7.09
CA GLN A 72 5.24 -2.78 6.66
C GLN A 72 5.32 -3.32 5.24
N ILE A 73 4.94 -4.57 5.06
CA ILE A 73 5.09 -5.30 3.81
C ILE A 73 3.71 -5.69 3.28
N GLY A 74 3.44 -5.40 2.02
CA GLY A 74 2.21 -5.79 1.33
C GLY A 74 2.30 -7.22 0.78
N ILE A 75 1.29 -8.03 1.11
CA ILE A 75 1.16 -9.43 0.69
C ILE A 75 -0.19 -9.59 0.00
N CYS A 76 -0.24 -10.27 -1.14
CA CYS A 76 -1.48 -10.52 -1.88
C CYS A 76 -2.04 -11.90 -1.55
N LEU A 77 -3.31 -11.95 -1.11
CA LEU A 77 -3.99 -13.17 -0.70
C LEU A 77 -5.33 -13.34 -1.44
N PRO A 78 -5.75 -14.59 -1.74
CA PRO A 78 -7.07 -14.84 -2.33
C PRO A 78 -8.21 -14.58 -1.34
N SER A 79 -7.96 -14.79 -0.04
CA SER A 79 -8.89 -14.57 1.06
C SER A 79 -8.15 -14.00 2.27
N CYS A 80 -8.83 -13.20 3.09
CA CYS A 80 -8.21 -12.64 4.30
C CYS A 80 -8.05 -13.71 5.39
N PRO A 81 -6.94 -13.67 6.15
CA PRO A 81 -6.70 -14.63 7.23
C PRO A 81 -7.61 -14.39 8.43
N MET A 82 -7.62 -15.35 9.37
CA MET A 82 -8.35 -15.23 10.63
C MET A 82 -7.99 -13.93 11.38
N GLY A 83 -8.99 -13.29 11.99
CA GLY A 83 -8.84 -11.97 12.61
C GLY A 83 -8.80 -10.79 11.62
N TYR A 84 -9.01 -11.02 10.33
CA TYR A 84 -9.16 -9.98 9.31
C TYR A 84 -10.43 -10.19 8.49
N PHE A 85 -11.02 -9.09 8.02
CA PHE A 85 -12.13 -9.11 7.07
C PHE A 85 -11.75 -8.41 5.77
N GLY A 86 -12.27 -8.91 4.65
CA GLY A 86 -12.00 -8.37 3.33
C GLY A 86 -12.92 -7.19 3.01
N VAL A 87 -12.34 -6.11 2.50
CA VAL A 87 -13.08 -4.95 1.98
C VAL A 87 -12.71 -4.76 0.52
N ARG A 88 -13.72 -4.65 -0.34
CA ARG A 88 -13.56 -4.40 -1.78
C ARG A 88 -13.86 -2.95 -2.09
N ASN A 89 -12.86 -2.20 -2.53
CA ASN A 89 -13.00 -0.83 -3.00
C ASN A 89 -12.71 -0.75 -4.50
N PRO A 90 -13.21 0.28 -5.21
CA PRO A 90 -12.88 0.51 -6.62
C PRO A 90 -11.38 0.59 -6.90
N GLU A 91 -10.60 1.09 -5.94
CA GLU A 91 -9.14 1.22 -6.05
C GLU A 91 -8.41 -0.13 -5.86
N MET A 92 -8.73 -0.86 -4.79
CA MET A 92 -8.12 -2.15 -4.45
C MET A 92 -8.90 -2.88 -3.35
N ASN A 93 -8.76 -4.22 -3.29
CA ASN A 93 -9.30 -4.99 -2.18
C ASN A 93 -8.26 -5.08 -1.04
N LYS A 94 -8.69 -4.90 0.21
CA LYS A 94 -7.82 -4.86 1.39
C LYS A 94 -8.31 -5.81 2.48
N CYS A 95 -7.39 -6.44 3.19
CA CYS A 95 -7.67 -7.13 4.44
C CYS A 95 -7.53 -6.14 5.61
N ILE A 96 -8.60 -5.99 6.39
CA ILE A 96 -8.64 -5.08 7.53
C ILE A 96 -8.73 -5.91 8.81
N LYS A 97 -7.86 -5.61 9.78
CA LYS A 97 -7.86 -6.29 11.08
C LYS A 97 -9.19 -6.05 11.81
N CYS A 98 -9.76 -7.11 12.36
CA CYS A 98 -10.90 -7.03 13.27
C CYS A 98 -10.53 -6.19 14.49
N LYS A 99 -11.39 -5.24 14.86
CA LYS A 99 -11.21 -4.37 16.04
C LYS A 99 -12.24 -4.64 17.14
N ILE A 100 -13.08 -5.65 16.95
CA ILE A 100 -14.12 -6.03 17.91
C ILE A 100 -13.45 -6.82 19.02
N GLU A 101 -13.70 -6.43 20.27
CA GLU A 101 -13.16 -7.12 21.44
C GLU A 101 -13.64 -8.56 21.50
N ASN A 102 -12.72 -9.45 21.85
CA ASN A 102 -12.94 -10.89 21.99
C ASN A 102 -13.56 -11.59 20.76
N CYS A 103 -13.36 -11.02 19.57
CA CYS A 103 -13.81 -11.60 18.31
C CYS A 103 -12.68 -12.41 17.65
N GLU A 104 -12.96 -13.64 17.23
CA GLU A 104 -12.03 -14.51 16.48
C GLU A 104 -12.14 -14.26 14.97
N ALA A 105 -13.38 -14.12 14.47
CA ALA A 105 -13.66 -13.83 13.07
C ALA A 105 -14.76 -12.77 12.97
N CYS A 106 -14.55 -11.75 12.14
CA CYS A 106 -15.51 -10.68 11.90
C CYS A 106 -15.86 -10.56 10.42
N LEU A 107 -17.10 -10.16 10.14
CA LEU A 107 -17.60 -9.87 8.78
C LEU A 107 -17.32 -8.42 8.38
N SER A 108 -17.38 -7.51 9.36
CA SER A 108 -17.15 -6.08 9.17
C SER A 108 -16.49 -5.48 10.39
N ARG A 109 -16.22 -4.17 10.35
CA ARG A 109 -15.65 -3.42 11.48
C ARG A 109 -16.45 -3.57 12.78
N ASN A 110 -17.78 -3.76 12.67
CA ASN A 110 -18.71 -3.72 13.79
C ASN A 110 -19.51 -5.02 13.96
N PHE A 111 -19.24 -6.05 13.15
CA PHE A 111 -19.99 -7.29 13.18
C PHE A 111 -19.06 -8.51 13.28
N CYS A 112 -19.07 -9.13 14.45
CA CYS A 112 -18.40 -10.38 14.74
C CYS A 112 -19.27 -11.56 14.29
N THR A 113 -18.64 -12.58 13.72
CA THR A 113 -19.30 -13.82 13.29
C THR A 113 -18.92 -15.01 14.17
N LYS A 114 -17.77 -14.94 14.84
CA LYS A 114 -17.30 -15.96 15.78
C LYS A 114 -16.56 -15.31 16.94
N CYS A 115 -17.05 -15.50 18.16
CA CYS A 115 -16.38 -15.05 19.36
C CYS A 115 -15.26 -16.00 19.76
N LYS A 116 -14.33 -15.54 20.60
CA LYS A 116 -13.39 -16.45 21.27
C LYS A 116 -14.16 -17.42 22.17
N GLU A 117 -13.56 -18.57 22.43
CA GLU A 117 -14.15 -19.63 23.24
C GLU A 117 -14.66 -19.13 24.60
N GLY A 118 -15.83 -19.62 25.02
CA GLY A 118 -16.46 -19.28 26.30
C GLY A 118 -17.22 -17.96 26.32
N LEU A 119 -17.43 -17.32 25.16
CA LEU A 119 -18.18 -16.06 25.04
C LEU A 119 -19.42 -16.25 24.17
N TYR A 120 -20.43 -15.44 24.45
CA TYR A 120 -21.70 -15.46 23.74
C TYR A 120 -21.73 -14.40 22.63
N LEU A 121 -22.04 -14.85 21.40
CA LEU A 121 -22.28 -13.95 20.28
C LEU A 121 -23.70 -13.38 20.34
N HIS A 122 -23.82 -12.06 20.44
CA HIS A 122 -25.11 -11.36 20.35
C HIS A 122 -25.00 -10.11 19.47
N LYS A 123 -25.84 -10.03 18.43
CA LYS A 123 -25.91 -8.88 17.49
C LYS A 123 -24.53 -8.42 16.98
N GLY A 124 -23.66 -9.37 16.66
CA GLY A 124 -22.32 -9.09 16.13
C GLY A 124 -21.29 -8.65 17.17
N ARG A 125 -21.56 -8.82 18.47
CA ARG A 125 -20.62 -8.55 19.56
C ARG A 125 -20.51 -9.75 20.50
N CYS A 126 -19.40 -9.81 21.22
CA CYS A 126 -19.05 -10.92 22.12
C CYS A 126 -19.20 -10.49 23.57
N TYR A 127 -19.89 -11.31 24.37
CA TYR A 127 -20.21 -11.03 25.77
C TYR A 127 -19.81 -12.21 26.65
N SER A 128 -19.42 -11.94 27.89
CA SER A 128 -19.11 -12.99 28.89
C SER A 128 -20.34 -13.72 29.41
N SER A 129 -21.51 -13.09 29.34
CA SER A 129 -22.80 -13.65 29.71
C SER A 129 -23.86 -13.26 28.67
N CYS A 130 -24.95 -14.03 28.60
CA CYS A 130 -26.09 -13.65 27.77
C CYS A 130 -26.71 -12.34 28.29
N PRO A 131 -26.98 -11.36 27.40
CA PRO A 131 -27.68 -10.13 27.77
C PRO A 131 -29.07 -10.42 28.35
N GLU A 132 -29.59 -9.50 29.17
CA GLU A 132 -30.93 -9.61 29.76
C GLU A 132 -32.01 -9.84 28.70
N GLY A 133 -32.94 -10.76 28.98
CA GLY A 133 -34.01 -11.15 28.05
C GLY A 133 -33.60 -12.17 26.98
N PHE A 134 -32.36 -12.66 26.98
CA PHE A 134 -31.88 -13.70 26.08
C PHE A 134 -31.33 -14.90 26.84
N ALA A 135 -31.42 -16.08 26.23
CA ALA A 135 -30.81 -17.31 26.71
C ALA A 135 -29.79 -17.83 25.69
N ALA A 136 -28.76 -18.53 26.17
CA ALA A 136 -27.81 -19.20 25.30
C ALA A 136 -28.53 -20.30 24.51
N ALA A 137 -28.33 -20.32 23.19
CA ALA A 137 -28.72 -21.46 22.39
C ALA A 137 -27.74 -22.61 22.68
N ASN A 138 -28.24 -23.72 23.21
CA ASN A 138 -27.42 -24.90 23.48
C ASN A 138 -26.72 -25.37 22.19
N GLY A 139 -25.38 -25.34 22.17
CA GLY A 139 -24.57 -25.89 21.08
C GLY A 139 -23.82 -24.88 20.20
N THR A 140 -23.96 -23.58 20.43
CA THR A 140 -23.13 -22.54 19.78
C THR A 140 -22.39 -21.74 20.85
N ILE A 141 -21.27 -22.29 21.32
CA ILE A 141 -20.23 -21.57 22.08
C ILE A 141 -19.20 -21.05 21.07
#